data_AF-A0A520JXW9-F1
#
_entry.id   AF-A0A520JXW9-F1
#
_cell.length_a   1.000
_cell.length_b   1.000
_cell.length_c   1.000
_cell.angle_alpha   90.00
_cell.angle_beta   90.00
_cell.angle_gamma   90.00
#
_symmetry.space_group_name_H-M   'P 1'
#
loop_
_entity.id
_entity.type
_entity.pdbx_description
1 polymer ?
#
loop_
_entity_poly.entity_id
_entity_poly.type
_entity_poly.pdbx_seq_one_letter_code
_entity_poly.pdbx_strand_id
1 'polypeptide(L)'
;MNKELLTLRVIEILTSAGFMLSDRCNTRPRSFDLAARSNRILLLLRTLSNIDSLNAVAAHEMRSLSDHLNGKPLIIGSKSRSQMLEDGVTYFRHGIPSINSATLHDCLIEGVPPLVRAAPGGLCISIDGERLRSIRIERKISLGELATKLGMSRRTISRYEGGMMAASVDVALRLEEVLDVELICPVKIFASTLDDRIRRANQDGDSGDGRRDAQSDCRMDDQMGDKNEVSLILAPLGFIVFPAKQAPFNAISDDDKHNTMLTGINTYNRTMVRNAHLMSSISCVAKTRSLYIVKGNCRHTHIDGTVLIRESELGKISDHDDVIQLIHERSTDKEAEL
;
A
#
# COMPACT_ATOMS: atom_id res chain seq x y z
N MET A 1 -2.36 -7.93 22.47
CA MET A 1 -2.89 -6.54 22.45
C MET A 1 -4.24 -6.50 21.75
N ASN A 2 -5.22 -5.78 22.32
CA ASN A 2 -6.53 -5.55 21.68
C ASN A 2 -6.34 -4.73 20.40
N LYS A 3 -7.07 -5.03 19.32
CA LYS A 3 -7.00 -4.30 18.04
C LYS A 3 -7.17 -2.79 18.24
N GLU A 4 -8.08 -2.37 19.12
CA GLU A 4 -8.35 -0.94 19.35
C GLU A 4 -7.12 -0.22 19.93
N LEU A 5 -6.46 -0.84 20.92
CA LEU A 5 -5.22 -0.32 21.50
C LEU A 5 -4.09 -0.28 20.47
N LEU A 6 -4.00 -1.29 19.60
CA LEU A 6 -3.04 -1.26 18.49
C LEU A 6 -3.30 -0.08 17.56
N THR A 7 -4.56 0.17 17.18
CA THR A 7 -4.92 1.29 16.31
C THR A 7 -4.57 2.63 16.94
N LEU A 8 -4.85 2.83 18.24
CA LEU A 8 -4.50 4.06 18.95
C LEU A 8 -2.98 4.29 18.99
N ARG A 9 -2.20 3.24 19.29
CA ARG A 9 -0.73 3.32 19.26
C ARG A 9 -0.18 3.65 17.87
N VAL A 10 -0.77 3.09 16.82
CA VAL A 10 -0.38 3.40 15.43
C VAL A 10 -0.66 4.87 15.09
N ILE A 11 -1.83 5.38 15.50
CA ILE A 11 -2.19 6.79 15.32
C ILE A 11 -1.17 7.69 16.04
N GLU A 12 -0.85 7.39 17.29
CA GLU A 12 0.13 8.15 18.08
C GLU A 12 1.52 8.20 17.42
N ILE A 13 2.02 7.06 16.95
CA ILE A 13 3.32 6.98 16.24
C ILE A 13 3.29 7.84 14.97
N LEU A 14 2.23 7.71 14.15
CA LEU A 14 2.12 8.46 12.90
C LEU A 14 2.01 9.96 13.15
N THR A 15 1.21 10.39 14.13
CA THR A 15 1.08 11.79 14.52
C THR A 15 2.41 12.35 15.02
N SER A 16 3.14 11.60 15.85
CA SER A 16 4.47 11.99 16.35
C SER A 16 5.50 12.10 15.22
N ALA A 17 5.37 11.25 14.20
CA ALA A 17 6.16 11.32 12.97
C ALA A 17 5.71 12.41 11.98
N GLY A 18 4.74 13.25 12.36
CA GLY A 18 4.26 14.37 11.55
C GLY A 18 3.35 13.99 10.37
N PHE A 19 2.73 12.80 10.40
CA PHE A 19 1.74 12.43 9.40
C PHE A 19 0.40 13.12 9.66
N MET A 20 -0.21 13.61 8.59
CA MET A 20 -1.63 13.94 8.55
C MET A 20 -2.44 12.65 8.42
N LEU A 21 -3.50 12.50 9.22
CA LEU A 21 -4.30 11.28 9.29
C LEU A 21 -5.73 11.53 8.81
N SER A 22 -6.31 10.56 8.12
CA SER A 22 -7.73 10.56 7.80
C SER A 22 -8.54 10.04 8.99
N ASP A 23 -9.84 10.26 8.94
CA ASP A 23 -10.78 9.60 9.81
C ASP A 23 -10.72 8.08 9.64
N ARG A 24 -11.07 7.39 10.72
CA ARG A 24 -11.10 5.93 10.75
C ARG A 24 -12.25 5.41 9.91
N CYS A 25 -11.93 4.62 8.90
CA CYS A 25 -12.89 3.93 8.07
C CYS A 25 -13.61 2.84 8.89
N ASN A 26 -14.87 3.10 9.23
CA ASN A 26 -15.72 2.17 9.97
C ASN A 26 -16.78 1.46 9.09
N THR A 27 -16.84 1.77 7.80
CA THR A 27 -17.68 1.09 6.81
C THR A 27 -17.22 -0.37 6.64
N ARG A 28 -18.16 -1.32 6.51
CA ARG A 28 -17.86 -2.75 6.30
C ARG A 28 -18.59 -3.24 5.04
N PRO A 29 -17.96 -4.11 4.22
CA PRO A 29 -16.56 -4.55 4.29
C PRO A 29 -15.58 -3.38 4.05
N ARG A 30 -14.32 -3.52 4.49
CA ARG A 30 -13.28 -2.49 4.27
C ARG A 30 -11.89 -3.07 4.04
N SER A 31 -11.16 -2.53 3.08
CA SER A 31 -9.79 -2.92 2.72
C SER A 31 -8.72 -2.24 3.58
N PHE A 32 -8.93 -0.99 4.00
CA PHE A 32 -8.05 -0.25 4.92
C PHE A 32 -8.82 0.30 6.14
N ASP A 33 -8.10 0.70 7.19
CA ASP A 33 -8.67 1.32 8.41
C ASP A 33 -8.48 2.84 8.43
N LEU A 34 -7.36 3.37 7.91
CA LEU A 34 -7.09 4.81 7.83
C LEU A 34 -6.07 5.11 6.72
N ALA A 35 -6.08 6.34 6.20
CA ALA A 35 -5.03 6.87 5.33
C ALA A 35 -4.12 7.83 6.14
N ALA A 36 -2.84 7.84 5.81
CA ALA A 36 -1.86 8.72 6.46
C ALA A 36 -0.92 9.33 5.42
N ARG A 37 -0.68 10.64 5.48
CA ARG A 37 0.20 11.36 4.56
C ARG A 37 1.31 12.07 5.31
N SER A 38 2.55 11.81 4.92
CA SER A 38 3.69 12.69 5.16
C SER A 38 4.15 13.24 3.81
N ASN A 39 4.80 14.41 3.74
CA ASN A 39 5.05 15.21 2.52
C ASN A 39 5.18 14.44 1.19
N ARG A 40 5.92 13.31 1.15
CA ARG A 40 6.14 12.48 -0.04
C ARG A 40 5.46 11.10 -0.04
N ILE A 41 4.88 10.67 1.07
CA ILE A 41 4.37 9.30 1.26
C ILE A 41 2.89 9.35 1.64
N LEU A 42 2.05 8.63 0.89
CA LEU A 42 0.69 8.29 1.28
C LEU A 42 0.65 6.82 1.69
N LEU A 43 0.18 6.52 2.89
CA LEU A 43 -0.02 5.17 3.39
C LEU A 43 -1.52 4.87 3.48
N LEU A 44 -1.93 3.73 2.94
CA LEU A 44 -3.19 3.10 3.31
C LEU A 44 -2.85 2.03 4.35
N LEU A 45 -3.43 2.16 5.55
CA LEU A 45 -3.04 1.36 6.70
C LEU A 45 -4.14 0.39 7.11
N ARG A 46 -3.75 -0.84 7.41
CA ARG A 46 -4.64 -1.85 7.97
C ARG A 46 -4.10 -2.36 9.30
N THR A 47 -4.90 -2.24 10.35
CA THR A 47 -4.53 -2.71 11.70
C THR A 47 -5.20 -4.03 12.02
N LEU A 48 -4.43 -5.06 12.39
CA LEU A 48 -4.95 -6.40 12.64
C LEU A 48 -4.27 -7.04 13.86
N SER A 49 -5.02 -7.59 14.81
CA SER A 49 -4.39 -8.37 15.89
C SER A 49 -3.61 -9.56 15.34
N ASN A 50 -4.16 -10.26 14.34
CA ASN A 50 -3.47 -11.31 13.59
C ASN A 50 -3.37 -10.93 12.12
N ILE A 51 -2.16 -10.80 11.57
CA ILE A 51 -1.96 -10.42 10.16
C ILE A 51 -2.51 -11.46 9.18
N ASP A 52 -2.64 -12.73 9.59
CA ASP A 52 -3.22 -13.80 8.77
C ASP A 52 -4.74 -13.67 8.58
N SER A 53 -5.40 -12.78 9.33
CA SER A 53 -6.83 -12.50 9.16
C SER A 53 -7.15 -11.62 7.95
N LEU A 54 -6.13 -11.11 7.25
CA LEU A 54 -6.34 -10.37 6.02
C LEU A 54 -6.76 -11.33 4.90
N ASN A 55 -7.97 -11.12 4.37
CA ASN A 55 -8.44 -11.89 3.22
C ASN A 55 -7.88 -11.33 1.90
N ALA A 56 -7.81 -12.20 0.88
CA ALA A 56 -7.22 -11.87 -0.42
C ALA A 56 -7.95 -10.73 -1.15
N VAL A 57 -9.28 -10.65 -1.03
CA VAL A 57 -10.10 -9.61 -1.67
C VAL A 57 -9.76 -8.22 -1.11
N ALA A 58 -9.74 -8.09 0.22
CA ALA A 58 -9.36 -6.87 0.92
C ALA A 58 -7.92 -6.47 0.60
N ALA A 59 -7.01 -7.44 0.55
CA ALA A 59 -5.61 -7.17 0.22
C ALA A 59 -5.42 -6.73 -1.24
N HIS A 60 -6.11 -7.37 -2.18
CA HIS A 60 -6.07 -7.00 -3.58
C HIS A 60 -6.61 -5.58 -3.78
N GLU A 61 -7.77 -5.28 -3.20
CA GLU A 61 -8.33 -3.94 -3.29
C GLU A 61 -7.45 -2.90 -2.60
N MET A 62 -6.90 -3.19 -1.42
CA MET A 62 -5.99 -2.27 -0.72
C MET A 62 -4.74 -1.94 -1.57
N ARG A 63 -4.19 -2.92 -2.28
CA ARG A 63 -3.09 -2.70 -3.23
C ARG A 63 -3.55 -1.85 -4.41
N SER A 64 -4.66 -2.21 -5.04
CA SER A 64 -5.23 -1.46 -6.16
C SER A 64 -5.49 0.02 -5.79
N LEU A 65 -6.14 0.28 -4.65
CA LEU A 65 -6.37 1.63 -4.16
C LEU A 65 -5.06 2.38 -3.89
N SER A 66 -4.05 1.70 -3.34
CA SER A 66 -2.74 2.32 -3.11
C SER A 66 -2.08 2.69 -4.44
N ASP A 67 -2.20 1.86 -5.48
CA ASP A 67 -1.61 2.12 -6.79
C ASP A 67 -2.25 3.34 -7.45
N HIS A 68 -3.58 3.40 -7.49
CA HIS A 68 -4.32 4.51 -8.11
C HIS A 68 -4.21 5.82 -7.33
N LEU A 69 -3.98 5.78 -6.02
CA LEU A 69 -3.75 6.98 -5.20
C LEU A 69 -2.27 7.34 -5.08
N ASN A 70 -1.39 6.65 -5.80
CA ASN A 70 0.07 6.75 -5.68
C ASN A 70 0.57 6.63 -4.22
N GLY A 71 -0.15 5.84 -3.42
CA GLY A 71 0.14 5.51 -2.03
C GLY A 71 0.82 4.15 -1.88
N LYS A 72 0.84 3.66 -0.64
CA LYS A 72 1.52 2.43 -0.22
C LYS A 72 0.63 1.66 0.76
N PRO A 73 0.36 0.37 0.54
CA PRO A 73 -0.38 -0.43 1.50
C PRO A 73 0.57 -0.91 2.60
N LEU A 74 0.16 -0.77 3.86
CA LEU A 74 0.94 -1.26 5.00
C LEU A 74 0.02 -1.91 6.04
N ILE A 75 0.39 -3.08 6.52
CA ILE A 75 -0.32 -3.77 7.59
C ILE A 75 0.47 -3.61 8.88
N ILE A 76 -0.21 -3.15 9.93
CA ILE A 76 0.34 -3.18 11.28
C ILE A 76 -0.39 -4.25 12.08
N GLY A 77 0.35 -5.20 12.64
CA GLY A 77 -0.21 -6.26 13.44
C GLY A 77 0.56 -6.62 14.69
N SER A 78 -0.04 -7.48 15.52
CA SER A 78 0.62 -7.95 16.76
C SER A 78 1.22 -9.34 16.61
N LYS A 79 0.53 -10.22 15.88
CA LYS A 79 0.94 -11.63 15.73
C LYS A 79 0.67 -12.17 14.32
N SER A 80 1.32 -13.28 14.01
CA SER A 80 0.93 -14.23 12.98
C SER A 80 0.70 -15.58 13.64
N ARG A 81 -0.42 -16.24 13.33
CA ARG A 81 -0.86 -17.50 13.94
C ARG A 81 -0.85 -17.38 15.47
N SER A 82 0.02 -18.14 16.14
CA SER A 82 0.20 -18.15 17.59
C SER A 82 1.43 -17.35 18.07
N GLN A 83 2.23 -16.78 17.18
CA GLN A 83 3.50 -16.12 17.51
C GLN A 83 3.42 -14.61 17.32
N MET A 84 3.98 -13.86 18.26
CA MET A 84 4.13 -12.41 18.13
C MET A 84 5.05 -12.10 16.95
N LEU A 85 4.78 -11.00 16.25
CA LEU A 85 5.69 -10.51 15.23
C LEU A 85 6.95 -9.96 15.91
N GLU A 86 8.12 -10.36 15.43
CA GLU A 86 9.42 -9.91 15.93
C GLU A 86 9.70 -8.45 15.55
N ASP A 87 10.38 -7.73 16.43
CA ASP A 87 10.81 -6.35 16.20
C ASP A 87 11.90 -6.31 15.11
N GLY A 88 11.84 -5.30 14.23
CA GLY A 88 12.79 -5.16 13.12
C GLY A 88 12.59 -6.15 11.97
N VAL A 89 11.57 -7.03 12.04
CA VAL A 89 11.26 -8.04 11.01
C VAL A 89 10.05 -7.63 10.19
N THR A 90 10.19 -7.69 8.86
CA THR A 90 9.10 -7.48 7.92
C THR A 90 8.49 -8.81 7.49
N TYR A 91 7.19 -8.97 7.71
CA TYR A 91 6.38 -10.07 7.20
C TYR A 91 5.64 -9.60 5.94
N PHE A 92 5.11 -10.54 5.16
CA PHE A 92 4.31 -10.22 3.97
C PHE A 92 3.01 -11.01 3.95
N ARG A 93 1.90 -10.33 3.68
CA ARG A 93 0.58 -10.96 3.50
C ARG A 93 -0.06 -10.48 2.22
N HIS A 94 -0.34 -11.42 1.30
CA HIS A 94 -0.81 -11.11 -0.05
C HIS A 94 0.07 -10.09 -0.78
N GLY A 95 1.37 -10.11 -0.47
CA GLY A 95 2.34 -9.16 -1.00
C GLY A 95 2.26 -7.75 -0.41
N ILE A 96 1.64 -7.55 0.75
CA ILE A 96 1.64 -6.29 1.47
C ILE A 96 2.61 -6.39 2.65
N PRO A 97 3.56 -5.44 2.81
CA PRO A 97 4.42 -5.39 3.99
C PRO A 97 3.60 -5.38 5.28
N SER A 98 4.01 -6.19 6.24
CA SER A 98 3.32 -6.40 7.52
C SER A 98 4.35 -6.33 8.65
N ILE A 99 4.22 -5.34 9.53
CA ILE A 99 5.14 -5.11 10.64
C ILE A 99 4.37 -4.94 11.96
N ASN A 100 5.08 -4.93 13.08
CA ASN A 100 4.50 -4.57 14.37
C ASN A 100 4.64 -3.08 14.67
N SER A 101 4.01 -2.63 15.76
CA SER A 101 4.05 -1.21 16.15
C SER A 101 5.43 -0.74 16.61
N ALA A 102 6.27 -1.63 17.16
CA ALA A 102 7.63 -1.27 17.56
C ALA A 102 8.50 -0.98 16.33
N THR A 103 8.46 -1.86 15.33
CA THR A 103 9.12 -1.65 14.03
C THR A 103 8.61 -0.39 13.34
N LEU A 104 7.30 -0.10 13.40
CA LEU A 104 6.75 1.16 12.85
C LEU A 104 7.35 2.39 13.55
N HIS A 105 7.47 2.34 14.88
CA HIS A 105 8.10 3.40 15.67
C HIS A 105 9.56 3.59 15.26
N ASP A 106 10.34 2.51 15.22
CA ASP A 106 11.75 2.56 14.83
C ASP A 106 11.93 3.16 13.43
N CYS A 107 11.06 2.78 12.48
CA CYS A 107 11.11 3.29 11.12
C CYS A 107 10.81 4.79 11.01
N LEU A 108 9.80 5.28 11.74
CA LEU A 108 9.25 6.63 11.54
C LEU A 108 9.77 7.66 12.53
N ILE A 109 10.16 7.24 13.73
CA ILE A 109 10.64 8.11 14.81
C ILE A 109 12.16 8.02 14.92
N GLU A 110 12.70 6.81 15.02
CA GLU A 110 14.16 6.60 15.19
C GLU A 110 14.92 6.62 13.85
N GLY A 111 14.20 6.52 12.73
CA GLY A 111 14.79 6.46 11.39
C GLY A 111 15.53 5.15 11.10
N VAL A 112 15.23 4.08 11.84
CA VAL A 112 15.85 2.75 11.71
C VAL A 112 14.95 1.84 10.87
N PRO A 113 15.33 1.53 9.61
CA PRO A 113 14.53 0.65 8.76
C PRO A 113 14.70 -0.83 9.13
N PRO A 114 13.71 -1.69 8.84
CA PRO A 114 13.84 -3.12 9.08
C PRO A 114 14.79 -3.72 8.07
N LEU A 115 15.71 -4.56 8.52
CA LEU A 115 16.70 -5.23 7.67
C LEU A 115 16.31 -6.67 7.33
N VAL A 116 15.45 -7.26 8.16
CA VAL A 116 15.11 -8.68 8.12
C VAL A 116 13.72 -8.89 7.53
N ARG A 117 13.57 -9.94 6.73
CA ARG A 117 12.29 -10.42 6.19
C ARG A 117 12.00 -11.84 6.67
N ALA A 118 10.75 -12.11 7.05
CA ALA A 118 10.29 -13.46 7.31
C ALA A 118 9.98 -14.19 5.98
N ALA A 119 10.54 -15.39 5.80
CA ALA A 119 10.30 -16.27 4.66
C ALA A 119 10.01 -17.71 5.13
N PRO A 120 9.51 -18.62 4.26
CA PRO A 120 9.19 -20.00 4.65
C PRO A 120 10.37 -20.76 5.27
N GLY A 121 11.60 -20.45 4.87
CA GLY A 121 12.84 -21.03 5.40
C GLY A 121 13.41 -20.32 6.64
N GLY A 122 12.67 -19.38 7.24
CA GLY A 122 13.12 -18.56 8.36
C GLY A 122 13.40 -17.11 7.98
N LEU A 123 14.21 -16.44 8.81
CA LEU A 123 14.56 -15.04 8.64
C LEU A 123 15.65 -14.88 7.57
N CYS A 124 15.42 -13.96 6.64
CA CYS A 124 16.35 -13.68 5.56
C CYS A 124 16.63 -12.19 5.41
N ILE A 125 17.80 -11.89 4.86
CA ILE A 125 18.30 -10.53 4.62
C ILE A 125 18.65 -10.40 3.13
N SER A 126 18.28 -9.26 2.56
CA SER A 126 18.67 -8.91 1.20
C SER A 126 20.08 -8.29 1.20
N ILE A 127 20.92 -8.71 0.27
CA ILE A 127 22.31 -8.26 0.12
C ILE A 127 22.46 -7.53 -1.21
N ASP A 128 23.28 -6.48 -1.24
CA ASP A 128 23.67 -5.79 -2.46
C ASP A 128 24.65 -6.66 -3.26
N GLY A 129 24.10 -7.41 -4.22
CA GLY A 129 24.86 -8.33 -5.06
C GLY A 129 25.88 -7.65 -5.97
N GLU A 130 25.56 -6.46 -6.49
CA GLU A 130 26.45 -5.70 -7.35
C GLU A 130 27.64 -5.14 -6.56
N ARG A 131 27.37 -4.64 -5.35
CA ARG A 131 28.43 -4.19 -4.43
C ARG A 131 29.30 -5.35 -3.98
N LEU A 132 28.70 -6.50 -3.63
CA LEU A 132 29.43 -7.73 -3.30
C LEU A 132 30.38 -8.14 -4.44
N ARG A 133 29.88 -8.15 -5.69
CA ARG A 133 30.65 -8.49 -6.88
C ARG A 133 31.82 -7.53 -7.11
N SER A 134 31.55 -6.23 -6.98
CA SER A 134 32.53 -5.18 -7.21
C SER A 134 33.71 -5.27 -6.23
N ILE A 135 33.42 -5.39 -4.93
CA ILE A 135 34.43 -5.52 -3.87
C ILE A 135 35.25 -6.80 -4.04
N ARG A 136 34.57 -7.91 -4.38
CA ARG A 136 35.26 -9.18 -4.62
C ARG A 136 36.27 -9.07 -5.77
N ILE A 137 35.89 -8.44 -6.88
CA ILE A 137 36.76 -8.24 -8.06
C ILE A 137 37.91 -7.28 -7.73
N GLU A 138 37.62 -6.15 -7.09
CA GLU A 138 38.61 -5.15 -6.69
C GLU A 138 39.71 -5.77 -5.81
N ARG A 139 39.31 -6.61 -4.85
CA ARG A 139 40.22 -7.32 -3.96
C ARG A 139 40.83 -8.59 -4.55
N LYS A 140 40.59 -8.87 -5.84
CA LYS A 140 41.08 -10.05 -6.58
C LYS A 140 40.71 -11.38 -5.93
N ILE A 141 39.59 -11.43 -5.23
CA ILE A 141 39.07 -12.65 -4.58
C ILE A 141 38.30 -13.46 -5.63
N SER A 142 38.59 -14.75 -5.76
CA SER A 142 37.80 -15.62 -6.65
C SER A 142 36.47 -16.02 -6.01
N LEU A 143 35.46 -16.37 -6.82
CA LEU A 143 34.21 -16.95 -6.30
C LEU A 143 34.47 -18.20 -5.43
N GLY A 144 35.48 -19.00 -5.81
CA GLY A 144 35.91 -20.18 -5.05
C GLY A 144 36.48 -19.82 -3.69
N GLU A 145 37.39 -18.85 -3.65
CA GLU A 145 38.01 -18.41 -2.41
C GLU A 145 36.99 -17.84 -1.42
N LEU A 146 36.08 -16.97 -1.89
CA LEU A 146 35.02 -16.42 -1.03
C LEU A 146 34.07 -17.52 -0.54
N ALA A 147 33.71 -18.46 -1.41
CA ALA A 147 32.90 -19.61 -1.06
C ALA A 147 33.57 -20.48 0.03
N THR A 148 34.88 -20.74 -0.09
CA THR A 148 35.66 -21.47 0.92
C THR A 148 35.68 -20.75 2.27
N LYS A 149 35.91 -19.42 2.29
CA LYS A 149 35.90 -18.62 3.53
C LYS A 149 34.55 -18.67 4.26
N LEU A 150 33.46 -18.73 3.50
CA LEU A 150 32.10 -18.75 4.05
C LEU A 150 31.56 -20.16 4.32
N GLY A 151 32.25 -21.21 3.88
CA GLY A 151 31.76 -22.60 3.96
C GLY A 151 30.58 -22.87 3.02
N MET A 152 30.56 -22.18 1.86
CA MET A 152 29.45 -22.21 0.90
C MET A 152 29.88 -22.77 -0.46
N SER A 153 28.91 -22.99 -1.35
CA SER A 153 29.20 -23.35 -2.74
C SER A 153 29.52 -22.12 -3.59
N ARG A 154 30.35 -22.28 -4.63
CA ARG A 154 30.59 -21.23 -5.65
C ARG A 154 29.28 -20.72 -6.27
N ARG A 155 28.31 -21.62 -6.48
CA ARG A 155 26.97 -21.29 -7.01
C ARG A 155 26.21 -20.36 -6.07
N THR A 156 26.31 -20.56 -4.76
CA THR A 156 25.65 -19.73 -3.74
C THR A 156 26.16 -18.30 -3.81
N ILE A 157 27.48 -18.10 -3.81
CA ILE A 157 28.09 -16.77 -3.92
C ILE A 157 27.67 -16.09 -5.23
N SER A 158 27.69 -16.82 -6.35
CA SER A 158 27.23 -16.30 -7.64
C SER A 158 25.75 -15.90 -7.62
N ARG A 159 24.89 -16.60 -6.87
CA ARG A 159 23.48 -16.20 -6.71
C ARG A 159 23.31 -14.94 -5.88
N TYR A 160 24.13 -14.75 -4.84
CA TYR A 160 24.14 -13.49 -4.08
C TYR A 160 24.58 -12.32 -4.95
N GLU A 161 25.66 -12.47 -5.72
CA GLU A 161 26.12 -11.43 -6.66
C GLU A 161 25.06 -11.06 -7.70
N GLY A 162 24.30 -12.06 -8.18
CA GLY A 162 23.20 -11.81 -9.12
C GLY A 162 21.91 -11.28 -8.48
N GLY A 163 21.86 -11.06 -7.17
CA GLY A 163 20.65 -10.63 -6.46
C GLY A 163 19.50 -11.66 -6.48
N MET A 164 19.79 -12.91 -6.83
CA MET A 164 18.81 -13.98 -7.05
C MET A 164 18.48 -14.78 -5.78
N MET A 165 19.09 -14.44 -4.64
CA MET A 165 18.92 -15.17 -3.39
C MET A 165 19.11 -14.23 -2.19
N ALA A 166 18.20 -14.33 -1.21
CA ALA A 166 18.40 -13.70 0.10
C ALA A 166 19.28 -14.60 0.98
N ALA A 167 20.09 -14.01 1.85
CA ALA A 167 20.93 -14.74 2.80
C ALA A 167 20.18 -14.96 4.12
N SER A 168 20.61 -15.94 4.92
CA SER A 168 20.24 -15.96 6.34
C SER A 168 20.94 -14.81 7.07
N VAL A 169 20.47 -14.48 8.28
CA VAL A 169 21.07 -13.43 9.11
C VAL A 169 22.57 -13.71 9.35
N ASP A 170 22.92 -14.93 9.78
CA ASP A 170 24.30 -15.34 10.03
C ASP A 170 25.20 -15.18 8.79
N VAL A 171 24.71 -15.60 7.62
CA VAL A 171 25.47 -15.53 6.38
C VAL A 171 25.70 -14.08 5.94
N ALA A 172 24.69 -13.23 6.08
CA ALA A 172 24.81 -11.81 5.74
C ALA A 172 25.85 -11.12 6.63
N LEU A 173 25.81 -11.35 7.95
CA LEU A 173 26.78 -10.81 8.89
C LEU A 173 28.20 -11.32 8.61
N ARG A 174 28.36 -12.62 8.33
CA ARG A 174 29.65 -13.20 7.95
C ARG A 174 30.20 -12.64 6.63
N LEU A 175 29.33 -12.32 5.67
CA LEU A 175 29.73 -11.68 4.42
C LEU A 175 30.28 -10.27 4.67
N GLU A 176 29.60 -9.48 5.48
CA GLU A 176 30.06 -8.14 5.88
C GLU A 176 31.36 -8.22 6.69
N GLU A 177 31.50 -9.19 7.61
CA GLU A 177 32.71 -9.40 8.41
C GLU A 177 33.92 -9.80 7.56
N VAL A 178 33.77 -10.79 6.67
CA VAL A 178 34.86 -11.28 5.81
C VAL A 178 35.34 -10.22 4.84
N LEU A 179 34.43 -9.36 4.37
CA LEU A 179 34.74 -8.32 3.40
C LEU A 179 34.94 -6.94 4.04
N ASP A 180 34.69 -6.79 5.34
CA ASP A 180 34.75 -5.53 6.10
C ASP A 180 34.04 -4.38 5.36
N VAL A 181 32.79 -4.63 4.95
CA VAL A 181 31.95 -3.70 4.18
C VAL A 181 30.47 -3.90 4.46
N GLU A 182 29.71 -2.82 4.40
CA GLU A 182 28.24 -2.88 4.44
C GLU A 182 27.67 -3.39 3.11
N LEU A 183 26.91 -4.48 3.18
CA LEU A 183 26.25 -5.13 2.05
C LEU A 183 24.75 -5.34 2.31
N ILE A 184 24.30 -5.30 3.57
CA ILE A 184 22.90 -5.52 3.94
C ILE A 184 22.03 -4.38 3.41
N CYS A 185 20.97 -4.74 2.69
CA CYS A 185 19.99 -3.82 2.16
C CYS A 185 18.75 -3.76 3.06
N PRO A 186 18.26 -2.55 3.44
CA PRO A 186 17.02 -2.43 4.20
C PRO A 186 15.80 -2.89 3.38
N VAL A 187 14.82 -3.45 4.08
CA VAL A 187 13.52 -3.79 3.49
C VAL A 187 12.75 -2.50 3.25
N LYS A 188 12.50 -2.19 1.97
CA LYS A 188 11.77 -0.97 1.61
C LYS A 188 10.26 -1.15 1.83
N ILE A 189 9.80 -0.94 3.06
CA ILE A 189 8.38 -1.06 3.45
C ILE A 189 7.49 0.10 2.95
N PHE A 190 8.10 1.19 2.49
CA PHE A 190 7.42 2.36 1.93
C PHE A 190 7.67 2.55 0.41
N ALA A 191 8.32 1.59 -0.25
CA ALA A 191 8.62 1.66 -1.69
C ALA A 191 7.40 1.36 -2.56
N SER A 192 7.42 1.85 -3.80
CA SER A 192 6.27 1.71 -4.69
C SER A 192 5.98 0.25 -5.03
N THR A 193 4.70 -0.05 -5.20
CA THR A 193 4.20 -1.35 -5.64
C THR A 193 4.76 -1.76 -7.00
N LEU A 194 5.09 -0.78 -7.86
CA LEU A 194 5.81 -1.02 -9.12
C LEU A 194 7.24 -1.54 -8.87
N ASP A 195 7.97 -0.95 -7.92
CA ASP A 195 9.29 -1.44 -7.51
C ASP A 195 9.21 -2.88 -7.00
N ASP A 196 8.15 -3.20 -6.24
CA ASP A 196 7.92 -4.55 -5.71
C ASP A 196 7.52 -5.56 -6.80
N ARG A 197 6.77 -5.16 -7.84
CA ARG A 197 6.45 -6.04 -8.99
C ARG A 197 7.71 -6.39 -9.77
N ILE A 198 8.58 -5.42 -10.02
CA ILE A 198 9.89 -5.64 -10.67
C ILE A 198 10.75 -6.58 -9.81
N ARG A 199 10.76 -6.38 -8.48
CA ARG A 199 11.50 -7.25 -7.55
C ARG A 199 11.00 -8.69 -7.51
N ARG A 200 9.67 -8.92 -7.56
CA ARG A 200 9.09 -10.28 -7.58
C ARG A 200 9.37 -11.01 -8.87
N ALA A 201 9.23 -10.32 -10.02
CA ALA A 201 9.59 -10.89 -11.31
C ALA A 201 11.05 -11.36 -11.37
N ASN A 202 11.94 -10.71 -10.62
CA ASN A 202 13.37 -11.08 -10.52
C ASN A 202 13.67 -12.16 -9.45
N GLN A 203 12.77 -12.43 -8.50
CA GLN A 203 12.98 -13.38 -7.39
C GLN A 203 12.33 -14.75 -7.60
N ASP A 204 11.29 -14.85 -8.43
CA ASP A 204 10.54 -16.10 -8.68
C ASP A 204 11.20 -17.02 -9.74
N GLY A 205 12.43 -16.70 -10.15
CA GLY A 205 13.26 -17.61 -10.94
C GLY A 205 14.03 -18.59 -10.04
N ASP A 206 13.55 -19.84 -9.98
CA ASP A 206 14.28 -21.02 -9.50
C ASP A 206 14.33 -21.26 -7.98
N SER A 207 13.29 -21.94 -7.47
CA SER A 207 13.38 -22.98 -6.45
C SER A 207 12.20 -23.96 -6.58
N GLY A 208 12.50 -25.15 -7.11
CA GLY A 208 11.60 -26.29 -7.10
C GLY A 208 11.41 -26.88 -5.70
N ASP A 209 10.15 -27.26 -5.45
CA ASP A 209 9.65 -28.17 -4.42
C ASP A 209 9.42 -27.63 -2.99
N GLY A 210 8.22 -27.92 -2.47
CA GLY A 210 7.78 -27.54 -1.11
C GLY A 210 6.55 -26.62 -1.02
N ARG A 211 5.45 -26.96 -1.73
CA ARG A 211 4.15 -26.28 -1.64
C ARG A 211 3.64 -26.17 -0.18
N ARG A 212 3.64 -24.95 0.37
CA ARG A 212 2.53 -24.40 1.20
C ARG A 212 2.53 -22.88 1.42
N ASP A 213 3.22 -22.11 0.58
CA ASP A 213 2.84 -20.72 0.22
C ASP A 213 2.75 -20.56 -1.31
N ALA A 214 2.66 -21.70 -2.02
CA ALA A 214 2.47 -21.75 -3.45
C ALA A 214 1.08 -21.19 -3.77
N GLN A 215 1.08 -19.96 -4.29
CA GLN A 215 0.37 -19.67 -5.51
C GLN A 215 -1.08 -20.19 -5.49
N SER A 216 -1.94 -19.52 -4.71
CA SER A 216 -3.15 -19.11 -5.40
C SER A 216 -2.66 -18.16 -6.48
N ASP A 217 -2.59 -18.65 -7.70
CA ASP A 217 -2.85 -17.84 -8.86
C ASP A 217 -4.13 -17.06 -8.56
N CYS A 218 -3.98 -15.90 -7.93
CA CYS A 218 -4.86 -14.79 -8.23
C CYS A 218 -4.32 -14.18 -9.53
N ARG A 219 -4.28 -14.98 -10.60
CA ARG A 219 -5.07 -14.63 -11.79
C ARG A 219 -6.54 -14.67 -11.34
N MET A 220 -6.91 -13.84 -10.39
CA MET A 220 -8.21 -13.22 -10.50
C MET A 220 -7.98 -12.38 -11.72
N ASP A 221 -8.63 -12.80 -12.80
CA ASP A 221 -8.59 -12.14 -14.08
C ASP A 221 -8.39 -10.64 -13.87
N ASP A 222 -7.58 -10.02 -14.72
CA ASP A 222 -7.88 -8.67 -15.16
C ASP A 222 -9.38 -8.66 -15.55
N GLN A 223 -10.27 -8.50 -14.57
CA GLN A 223 -11.64 -8.15 -14.81
C GLN A 223 -11.59 -6.68 -15.16
N MET A 224 -11.13 -6.46 -16.38
CA MET A 224 -11.44 -5.33 -17.27
C MET A 224 -12.97 -5.20 -17.48
N GLY A 225 -13.80 -5.57 -16.49
CA GLY A 225 -15.23 -5.87 -16.68
C GLY A 225 -16.12 -5.67 -15.47
N ASP A 226 -15.59 -5.33 -14.29
CA ASP A 226 -16.44 -5.06 -13.12
C ASP A 226 -16.95 -3.61 -13.15
N LYS A 227 -17.65 -3.24 -14.23
CA LYS A 227 -18.27 -1.92 -14.36
C LYS A 227 -19.28 -1.75 -13.23
N ASN A 228 -19.04 -0.79 -12.35
CA ASN A 228 -20.03 -0.37 -11.38
C ASN A 228 -20.88 0.77 -11.96
N GLU A 229 -21.91 1.18 -11.22
CA GLU A 229 -22.79 2.27 -11.66
C GLU A 229 -22.02 3.58 -11.93
N VAL A 230 -20.97 3.86 -11.16
CA VAL A 230 -20.11 5.03 -11.38
C VAL A 230 -19.41 4.94 -12.74
N SER A 231 -18.90 3.75 -13.12
CA SER A 231 -18.29 3.52 -14.43
C SER A 231 -19.25 3.80 -15.58
N LEU A 232 -20.54 3.45 -15.43
CA LEU A 232 -21.56 3.71 -16.46
C LEU A 232 -21.84 5.20 -16.66
N ILE A 233 -21.64 6.00 -15.61
CA ILE A 233 -21.94 7.42 -15.61
C ILE A 233 -20.73 8.26 -16.02
N LEU A 234 -19.56 7.98 -15.46
CA LEU A 234 -18.36 8.82 -15.66
C LEU A 234 -17.49 8.38 -16.83
N ALA A 235 -17.45 7.09 -17.20
CA ALA A 235 -16.63 6.66 -18.33
C ALA A 235 -17.07 7.29 -19.69
N PRO A 236 -18.38 7.44 -19.99
CA PRO A 236 -18.82 8.17 -21.18
C PRO A 236 -18.39 9.63 -21.23
N LEU A 237 -18.11 10.26 -20.08
CA LEU A 237 -17.65 11.64 -19.98
C LEU A 237 -16.12 11.76 -20.16
N GLY A 238 -15.41 10.63 -20.33
CA GLY A 238 -13.96 10.59 -20.54
C GLY A 238 -13.14 10.25 -19.29
N PHE A 239 -13.77 9.92 -18.16
CA PHE A 239 -13.03 9.49 -16.97
C PHE A 239 -12.60 8.03 -17.07
N ILE A 240 -11.39 7.73 -16.61
CA ILE A 240 -10.94 6.37 -16.33
C ILE A 240 -11.45 6.02 -14.92
N VAL A 241 -12.30 4.99 -14.81
CA VAL A 241 -12.97 4.64 -13.55
C VAL A 241 -12.53 3.27 -13.05
N PHE A 242 -11.97 3.24 -11.85
CA PHE A 242 -11.53 2.04 -11.14
C PHE A 242 -12.48 1.73 -9.98
N PRO A 243 -13.25 0.64 -10.04
CA PRO A 243 -14.19 0.27 -8.98
C PRO A 243 -13.53 -0.01 -7.63
N ALA A 244 -14.21 0.36 -6.55
CA ALA A 244 -13.87 0.06 -5.16
C ALA A 244 -15.10 -0.49 -4.43
N LYS A 245 -14.99 -1.68 -3.85
CA LYS A 245 -16.07 -2.42 -3.16
C LYS A 245 -15.94 -2.40 -1.64
N GLN A 246 -14.73 -2.29 -1.11
CA GLN A 246 -14.45 -2.25 0.34
C GLN A 246 -13.79 -0.92 0.73
N ALA A 247 -14.32 0.17 0.18
CA ALA A 247 -13.98 1.55 0.53
C ALA A 247 -15.26 2.34 0.86
N PRO A 248 -15.17 3.53 1.52
CA PRO A 248 -16.34 4.39 1.73
C PRO A 248 -16.85 5.06 0.44
N PHE A 249 -16.12 4.92 -0.66
CA PHE A 249 -16.48 5.34 -2.01
C PHE A 249 -16.63 4.12 -2.92
N ASN A 250 -17.30 4.31 -4.05
CA ASN A 250 -17.60 3.24 -5.00
C ASN A 250 -16.55 3.11 -6.10
N ALA A 251 -15.79 4.18 -6.40
CA ALA A 251 -14.73 4.15 -7.39
C ALA A 251 -13.65 5.21 -7.12
N ILE A 252 -12.47 5.01 -7.70
CA ILE A 252 -11.51 6.07 -8.01
C ILE A 252 -11.71 6.43 -9.48
N SER A 253 -11.89 7.71 -9.76
CA SER A 253 -12.04 8.24 -11.11
C SER A 253 -10.84 9.15 -11.40
N ASP A 254 -10.26 9.03 -12.58
CA ASP A 254 -9.16 9.87 -13.03
C ASP A 254 -9.47 10.45 -14.41
N ASP A 255 -8.92 11.62 -14.72
CA ASP A 255 -9.00 12.23 -16.04
C ASP A 255 -7.64 12.17 -16.75
N ASP A 256 -7.60 12.60 -18.01
CA ASP A 256 -6.36 12.62 -18.82
C ASP A 256 -5.30 13.59 -18.26
N LYS A 257 -5.66 14.45 -17.29
CA LYS A 257 -4.81 15.45 -16.64
C LYS A 257 -4.34 14.99 -15.25
N HIS A 258 -4.54 13.72 -14.89
CA HIS A 258 -4.18 13.12 -13.59
C HIS A 258 -4.90 13.76 -12.39
N ASN A 259 -6.13 14.24 -12.59
CA ASN A 259 -7.00 14.70 -11.51
C ASN A 259 -7.75 13.53 -10.87
N THR A 260 -7.08 12.83 -9.96
CA THR A 260 -7.70 11.73 -9.24
C THR A 260 -8.81 12.20 -8.30
N MET A 261 -9.93 11.46 -8.29
CA MET A 261 -11.12 11.73 -7.51
C MET A 261 -11.69 10.47 -6.88
N LEU A 262 -12.15 10.59 -5.63
CA LEU A 262 -12.94 9.56 -4.96
C LEU A 262 -14.41 9.76 -5.30
N THR A 263 -15.06 8.76 -5.87
CA THR A 263 -16.45 8.86 -6.34
C THR A 263 -17.37 7.88 -5.60
N GLY A 264 -18.39 8.42 -4.94
CA GLY A 264 -19.48 7.67 -4.32
C GLY A 264 -20.76 7.77 -5.15
N ILE A 265 -21.65 6.78 -5.02
CA ILE A 265 -23.01 6.85 -5.57
C ILE A 265 -24.02 6.21 -4.63
N ASN A 266 -25.10 6.93 -4.32
CA ASN A 266 -26.21 6.41 -3.51
C ASN A 266 -27.42 7.35 -3.54
N THR A 267 -28.54 6.88 -3.00
CA THR A 267 -29.64 7.76 -2.57
C THR A 267 -29.24 8.57 -1.33
N TYR A 268 -29.89 9.71 -1.13
CA TYR A 268 -29.62 10.56 0.04
C TYR A 268 -30.10 9.89 1.34
N ASN A 269 -29.16 9.38 2.14
CA ASN A 269 -29.43 8.68 3.40
C ASN A 269 -28.27 8.86 4.40
N ARG A 270 -28.44 8.38 5.64
CA ARG A 270 -27.41 8.49 6.69
C ARG A 270 -26.07 7.83 6.31
N THR A 271 -26.11 6.72 5.56
CA THR A 271 -24.89 6.01 5.12
C THR A 271 -24.11 6.84 4.11
N MET A 272 -24.82 7.46 3.15
CA MET A 272 -24.24 8.38 2.17
C MET A 272 -23.58 9.58 2.87
N VAL A 273 -24.28 10.21 3.82
CA VAL A 273 -23.72 11.34 4.59
C VAL A 273 -22.46 10.93 5.35
N ARG A 274 -22.50 9.78 6.05
CA ARG A 274 -21.31 9.24 6.74
C ARG A 274 -20.15 8.97 5.78
N ASN A 275 -20.44 8.37 4.62
CA ASN A 275 -19.43 8.08 3.62
C ASN A 275 -18.86 9.37 3.01
N ALA A 276 -19.67 10.40 2.79
CA ALA A 276 -19.20 11.71 2.32
C ALA A 276 -18.24 12.38 3.32
N HIS A 277 -18.51 12.33 4.62
CA HIS A 277 -17.55 12.78 5.65
C HIS A 277 -16.22 12.01 5.57
N LEU A 278 -16.28 10.66 5.50
CA LEU A 278 -15.07 9.84 5.36
C LEU A 278 -14.32 10.14 4.06
N MET A 279 -15.03 10.31 2.94
CA MET A 279 -14.45 10.65 1.65
C MET A 279 -13.75 12.00 1.68
N SER A 280 -14.36 13.01 2.33
CA SER A 280 -13.73 14.32 2.53
C SER A 280 -12.43 14.21 3.32
N SER A 281 -12.44 13.42 4.40
CA SER A 281 -11.26 13.22 5.23
C SER A 281 -10.14 12.49 4.49
N ILE A 282 -10.48 11.44 3.73
CA ILE A 282 -9.52 10.69 2.92
C ILE A 282 -8.99 11.53 1.75
N SER A 283 -9.85 12.28 1.05
CA SER A 283 -9.46 13.09 -0.10
C SER A 283 -8.51 14.22 0.30
N CYS A 284 -8.72 14.83 1.47
CA CYS A 284 -7.79 15.79 2.05
C CYS A 284 -6.39 15.21 2.24
N VAL A 285 -6.28 14.02 2.85
CA VAL A 285 -5.00 13.34 3.09
C VAL A 285 -4.35 12.83 1.79
N ALA A 286 -5.16 12.25 0.91
CA ALA A 286 -4.72 11.74 -0.38
C ALA A 286 -4.39 12.86 -1.38
N LYS A 287 -4.79 14.11 -1.11
CA LYS A 287 -4.75 15.25 -2.05
C LYS A 287 -5.48 14.95 -3.36
N THR A 288 -6.68 14.37 -3.22
CA THR A 288 -7.59 14.09 -4.34
C THR A 288 -8.85 14.91 -4.19
N ARG A 289 -9.70 14.90 -5.22
CA ARG A 289 -11.07 15.44 -5.11
C ARG A 289 -12.02 14.38 -4.54
N SER A 290 -13.17 14.80 -4.05
CA SER A 290 -14.23 13.89 -3.60
C SER A 290 -15.59 14.32 -4.15
N LEU A 291 -16.25 13.40 -4.84
CA LEU A 291 -17.56 13.58 -5.45
C LEU A 291 -18.52 12.49 -4.99
N TYR A 292 -19.74 12.86 -4.70
CA TYR A 292 -20.84 11.94 -4.45
C TYR A 292 -21.98 12.17 -5.44
N ILE A 293 -22.29 11.16 -6.23
CA ILE A 293 -23.43 11.14 -7.14
C ILE A 293 -24.68 10.75 -6.36
N VAL A 294 -25.68 11.62 -6.34
CA VAL A 294 -26.92 11.41 -5.57
C VAL A 294 -28.06 11.01 -6.50
N LYS A 295 -28.64 9.83 -6.25
CA LYS A 295 -29.86 9.37 -6.91
C LYS A 295 -31.07 10.07 -6.30
N GLY A 296 -31.67 10.99 -7.05
CA GLY A 296 -32.82 11.79 -6.62
C GLY A 296 -32.45 13.17 -6.08
N ASN A 297 -33.25 13.68 -5.14
CA ASN A 297 -33.07 15.03 -4.61
C ASN A 297 -32.05 15.06 -3.46
N CYS A 298 -31.14 16.03 -3.48
CA CYS A 298 -30.27 16.38 -2.36
C CYS A 298 -30.56 17.81 -1.91
N ARG A 299 -30.49 18.06 -0.60
CA ARG A 299 -30.69 19.40 -0.02
C ARG A 299 -29.41 20.23 0.04
N HIS A 300 -28.26 19.56 -0.01
CA HIS A 300 -26.95 20.17 0.11
C HIS A 300 -26.17 19.99 -1.19
N THR A 301 -25.30 20.95 -1.49
CA THR A 301 -24.36 20.92 -2.63
C THR A 301 -23.03 20.28 -2.25
N HIS A 302 -22.73 20.18 -0.95
CA HIS A 302 -21.52 19.57 -0.42
C HIS A 302 -21.74 19.01 1.00
N ILE A 303 -20.86 18.10 1.43
CA ILE A 303 -20.68 17.65 2.82
C ILE A 303 -19.18 17.71 3.09
N ASP A 304 -18.76 18.58 4.02
CA ASP A 304 -17.36 18.94 4.26
C ASP A 304 -16.63 19.33 2.96
N GLY A 305 -15.68 18.52 2.49
CA GLY A 305 -14.97 18.68 1.21
C GLY A 305 -15.48 17.76 0.10
N THR A 306 -16.55 17.00 0.32
CA THR A 306 -17.17 16.14 -0.71
C THR A 306 -18.30 16.88 -1.41
N VAL A 307 -18.15 17.10 -2.71
CA VAL A 307 -19.19 17.73 -3.54
C VAL A 307 -20.31 16.73 -3.83
N LEU A 308 -21.56 17.17 -3.74
CA LEU A 308 -22.73 16.36 -4.07
C LEU A 308 -23.28 16.80 -5.43
N ILE A 309 -23.38 15.89 -6.40
CA ILE A 309 -23.98 16.17 -7.71
C ILE A 309 -25.14 15.20 -7.93
N ARG A 310 -26.27 15.71 -8.41
CA ARG A 310 -27.41 14.84 -8.73
C ARG A 310 -27.14 14.08 -10.02
N GLU A 311 -27.59 12.84 -10.08
CA GLU A 311 -27.48 12.04 -11.31
C GLU A 311 -28.12 12.75 -12.53
N SER A 312 -29.25 13.43 -12.34
CA SER A 312 -29.92 14.21 -13.38
C SER A 312 -29.21 15.50 -13.79
N GLU A 313 -28.32 16.01 -12.94
CA GLU A 313 -27.47 17.16 -13.25
C GLU A 313 -26.27 16.73 -14.08
N LEU A 314 -25.64 15.62 -13.70
CA LEU A 314 -24.53 15.03 -14.41
C LEU A 314 -24.93 14.54 -15.82
N GLY A 315 -26.17 14.07 -16.00
CA GLY A 315 -26.71 13.70 -17.31
C GLY A 315 -26.89 14.86 -18.31
N LYS A 316 -26.68 16.12 -17.89
CA LYS A 316 -26.69 17.30 -18.78
C LYS A 316 -25.29 17.70 -19.24
N ILE A 317 -24.27 17.12 -18.64
CA ILE A 317 -22.87 17.42 -18.90
C ILE A 317 -22.37 16.51 -20.04
N SER A 318 -21.57 17.07 -20.93
CA SER A 318 -21.09 16.35 -22.13
C SER A 318 -19.63 15.92 -22.04
N ASP A 319 -18.81 16.56 -21.19
CA ASP A 319 -17.39 16.25 -21.04
C ASP A 319 -16.92 16.28 -19.57
N HIS A 320 -15.68 15.83 -19.34
CA HIS A 320 -15.08 15.80 -18.01
C HIS A 320 -14.70 17.18 -17.49
N ASP A 321 -14.39 18.14 -18.36
CA ASP A 321 -13.95 19.48 -17.97
C ASP A 321 -15.09 20.24 -17.28
N ASP A 322 -16.32 20.12 -17.78
CA ASP A 322 -17.54 20.61 -17.15
C ASP A 322 -17.78 20.01 -15.75
N VAL A 323 -17.52 18.71 -15.57
CA VAL A 323 -17.65 18.04 -14.25
C VAL A 323 -16.62 18.60 -13.27
N ILE A 324 -15.37 18.74 -13.72
CA ILE A 324 -14.29 19.29 -12.88
C ILE A 324 -14.56 20.76 -12.53
N GLN A 325 -15.08 21.56 -13.47
CA GLN A 325 -15.48 22.93 -13.22
C GLN A 325 -16.60 23.00 -12.18
N LEU A 326 -17.65 22.19 -12.31
CA LEU A 326 -18.75 22.14 -11.34
C LEU A 326 -18.28 21.75 -9.93
N ILE A 327 -17.31 20.83 -9.84
CA ILE A 327 -16.68 20.47 -8.56
C ILE A 327 -15.90 21.67 -8.01
N HIS A 328 -15.17 22.39 -8.85
CA HIS A 328 -14.38 23.55 -8.42
C HIS A 328 -15.26 24.66 -7.88
N GLU A 329 -16.31 25.06 -8.61
CA GLU A 329 -17.26 26.10 -8.20
C GLU A 329 -17.88 25.81 -6.82
N ARG A 330 -18.32 24.57 -6.60
CA ARG A 330 -18.91 24.14 -5.32
C ARG A 330 -17.90 23.97 -4.19
N SER A 331 -16.62 23.80 -4.54
CA SER A 331 -15.54 23.74 -3.55
C SER A 331 -15.11 25.13 -3.10
N THR A 332 -15.19 26.14 -3.97
CA THR A 332 -14.85 27.54 -3.66
C THR A 332 -15.93 28.27 -2.87
N ASP A 333 -17.21 27.91 -3.02
CA ASP A 333 -18.31 28.45 -2.20
C ASP A 333 -18.08 28.22 -0.69
N LYS A 334 -17.28 27.21 -0.34
CA LYS A 334 -16.85 26.90 1.03
C LYS A 334 -15.94 27.96 1.66
N GLU A 335 -15.16 28.70 0.87
CA GLU A 335 -14.28 29.77 1.37
C GLU A 335 -15.02 31.09 1.55
N ALA A 336 -16.20 31.25 0.94
CA ALA A 336 -17.02 32.47 1.05
C ALA A 336 -18.00 32.45 2.26
N GLU A 337 -18.18 31.30 2.90
CA GLU A 337 -19.06 31.12 4.08
C GLU A 337 -18.30 31.01 5.43
N LEU A 338 -16.98 31.21 5.43
CA LEU A 338 -16.09 31.24 6.62
C LEU A 338 -15.62 32.66 6.95
#